data_AF-A0A1W9MIY8-F1
#
_entry.id   AF-A0A1W9MIY8-F1
#
_cell.length_a   1.000
_cell.length_b   1.000
_cell.length_c   1.000
_cell.angle_alpha   90.00
_cell.angle_beta   90.00
_cell.angle_gamma   90.00
#
_symmetry.space_group_name_H-M   'P 1'
#
loop_
_entity.id
_entity.type
_entity.pdbx_description
1 polymer ?
#
loop_
_entity_poly.entity_id
_entity_poly.type
_entity_poly.pdbx_seq_one_letter_code
_entity_poly.pdbx_strand_id
1 'polypeptide(L)' 'FADITGFASGCRYRDCSHTTEHGCAVLEAVQKGALSQEHYDNYLKLRKESEFHEMSSVDKRKKDRDFGRFIKAAKKDCKK' A
#
# COMPACT_ATOMS: atom_id res chain seq x y z
N PHE A 1 16.86 -3.08 0.06
CA PHE A 1 15.83 -3.26 1.12
C PHE A 1 16.36 -3.89 2.41
N ALA A 2 17.63 -4.31 2.49
CA ALA A 2 18.15 -5.04 3.64
C ALA A 2 17.94 -4.31 4.98
N ASP A 3 18.04 -2.98 5.00
CA ASP A 3 17.77 -2.16 6.20
C ASP A 3 16.32 -2.34 6.67
N ILE A 4 15.37 -2.21 5.74
CA ILE A 4 13.94 -2.35 6.01
C ILE A 4 13.61 -3.78 6.43
N THR A 5 14.19 -4.79 5.80
CA THR A 5 13.98 -6.20 6.18
C THR A 5 14.57 -6.50 7.56
N GLY A 6 15.70 -5.88 7.90
CA GLY A 6 16.32 -5.95 9.22
C GLY A 6 15.41 -5.38 10.31
N PHE A 7 14.86 -4.17 10.10
CA PHE A 7 13.90 -3.58 11.03
C PHE A 7 12.53 -4.29 11.01
N ALA A 8 12.07 -4.78 9.85
CA ALA A 8 10.80 -5.51 9.72
C ALA A 8 10.78 -6.81 10.56
N SER A 9 11.95 -7.40 10.81
CA SER A 9 12.08 -8.56 11.72
C SER A 9 11.69 -8.24 13.16
N GLY A 10 11.74 -6.96 13.56
CA GLY A 10 11.30 -6.47 14.86
C GLY A 10 9.85 -5.98 14.88
N CYS A 11 9.10 -6.08 13.78
CA CYS A 11 7.70 -5.69 13.78
C CYS A 11 6.85 -6.59 14.68
N ARG A 12 5.91 -5.97 15.38
CA ARG A 12 4.96 -6.68 16.25
C ARG A 12 4.09 -7.67 15.47
N TYR A 13 3.78 -7.37 14.20
CA TYR A 13 2.94 -8.17 13.33
C TYR A 13 3.75 -8.71 12.15
N ARG A 14 3.46 -9.97 11.75
CA ARG A 14 4.05 -10.61 10.58
C ARG A 14 3.55 -10.02 9.25
N ASP A 15 2.28 -9.62 9.22
CA ASP A 15 1.63 -9.02 8.05
C ASP A 15 1.65 -7.48 8.08
N CYS A 16 2.67 -6.92 8.74
CA CYS A 16 2.81 -5.48 8.87
C CYS A 16 2.96 -4.84 7.48
N SER A 17 2.02 -3.97 7.13
CA SER A 17 2.04 -3.13 5.94
C SER A 17 3.06 -1.99 6.05
N HIS A 18 3.63 -1.78 7.24
CA HIS A 18 4.64 -0.76 7.55
C HIS A 18 4.20 0.69 7.28
N THR A 19 2.89 0.94 7.14
CA THR A 19 2.31 2.24 6.77
C THR A 19 1.78 3.02 7.97
N THR A 20 0.94 2.39 8.81
CA THR A 20 0.23 3.09 9.89
C THR A 20 0.10 2.25 11.17
N GLU A 21 0.71 1.08 11.24
CA GLU A 21 0.52 0.14 12.35
C GLU A 21 1.35 0.50 13.58
N HIS A 22 0.72 0.40 14.76
CA HIS A 22 1.37 0.59 16.05
C HIS A 22 2.32 -0.59 16.36
N GLY A 23 3.58 -0.29 16.67
CA GLY A 23 4.62 -1.31 16.90
C GLY A 23 5.33 -1.78 15.62
N CYS A 24 5.28 -0.98 14.56
CA CYS A 24 6.11 -1.17 13.37
C CYS A 24 7.53 -0.64 13.64
N ALA A 25 8.49 -1.56 13.72
CA ALA A 25 9.90 -1.22 13.93
C ALA A 25 10.50 -0.38 12.79
N VAL A 26 9.98 -0.51 11.56
CA VAL A 26 10.39 0.34 10.42
C VAL A 26 9.95 1.79 10.63
N LEU A 27 8.70 2.03 11.04
CA LEU A 27 8.21 3.39 11.32
C LEU A 27 8.93 4.02 12.51
N GLU A 28 9.25 3.22 13.53
CA GLU A 28 10.08 3.69 14.64
C GLU A 28 11.50 4.03 14.20
N ALA A 29 12.12 3.22 13.34
CA ALA A 29 13.45 3.51 12.80
C ALA A 29 13.45 4.80 11.96
N VAL A 30 12.40 5.04 11.18
CA VAL A 30 12.19 6.30 10.45
C VAL A 30 12.05 7.48 11.42
N GLN A 31 11.20 7.36 12.45
CA GLN A 31 11.02 8.43 13.44
C GLN A 31 12.29 8.71 14.26
N LYS A 32 13.07 7.69 14.56
CA LYS A 32 14.35 7.81 15.29
C LYS A 32 15.51 8.26 14.39
N GLY A 33 15.29 8.40 13.08
CA GLY A 33 16.34 8.74 12.10
C GLY A 33 17.34 7.61 11.82
N ALA A 34 17.08 6.39 12.30
CA ALA A 34 17.88 5.21 12.01
C ALA A 34 17.63 4.68 10.59
N LEU A 35 16.48 5.02 9.99
CA LEU A 35 16.18 4.77 8.59
C LEU A 35 15.87 6.10 7.90
N SER A 36 16.53 6.38 6.79
CA SER A 36 16.27 7.60 6.00
C SER A 36 14.85 7.59 5.43
N GLN A 37 14.19 8.74 5.50
CA GLN A 37 12.85 8.94 4.92
C GLN A 37 12.82 8.59 3.42
N GLU A 38 13.89 8.89 2.69
CA GLU A 38 14.03 8.56 1.26
C GLU A 38 14.05 7.05 1.00
N HIS A 39 14.69 6.26 1.87
CA HIS A 39 14.68 4.79 1.76
C HIS A 39 13.28 4.23 2.00
N TYR A 40 12.57 4.78 2.99
CA TYR A 40 11.19 4.42 3.28
C TYR A 40 10.23 4.78 2.13
N ASP A 41 10.38 5.96 1.53
CA ASP A 41 9.59 6.39 0.38
C ASP A 41 9.83 5.52 -0.86
N ASN A 42 11.09 5.17 -1.14
CA ASN A 42 11.43 4.22 -2.20
C ASN A 42 10.79 2.85 -1.98
N TYR A 43 10.79 2.35 -0.74
CA TYR A 43 10.10 1.10 -0.41
C TYR A 43 8.60 1.18 -0.66
N LEU A 44 7.94 2.26 -0.22
CA LEU A 44 6.51 2.47 -0.47
C LEU A 44 6.19 2.53 -1.97
N LYS A 45 7.03 3.19 -2.78
CA LYS A 45 6.90 3.21 -4.23
C LYS A 45 7.00 1.80 -4.82
N LEU A 46 8.04 1.05 -4.47
CA LEU A 46 8.24 -0.32 -4.93
C LEU A 46 7.10 -1.25 -4.51
N ARG A 47 6.54 -1.06 -3.31
CA ARG A 47 5.35 -1.77 -2.82
C ARG A 47 4.13 -1.49 -3.70
N LYS A 48 3.86 -0.22 -4.00
CA LYS A 48 2.78 0.19 -4.92
C LYS A 48 2.97 -0.36 -6.32
N GLU A 49 4.19 -0.32 -6.84
CA GLU A 49 4.51 -0.88 -8.15
C GLU A 49 4.30 -2.39 -8.17
N SER A 50 4.74 -3.09 -7.12
CA SER A 50 4.51 -4.52 -6.96
C SER A 50 3.02 -4.85 -6.90
N GLU A 51 2.23 -4.15 -6.07
CA GLU A 51 0.77 -4.34 -6.03
C GLU A 51 0.12 -4.09 -7.41
N PHE A 52 0.60 -3.10 -8.17
CA PHE A 52 0.11 -2.83 -9.52
C PHE A 52 0.52 -3.90 -10.55
N HIS A 53 1.70 -4.50 -10.38
CA HIS A 53 2.21 -5.59 -11.20
C HIS A 53 1.55 -6.93 -10.87
N GLU A 54 1.33 -7.22 -9.58
CA GLU A 54 0.62 -8.39 -9.08
C GLU A 54 -0.88 -8.33 -9.38
N MET A 55 -1.41 -7.13 -9.63
CA MET A 55 -2.76 -6.93 -10.12
C MET A 55 -2.93 -7.57 -11.51
N SER A 56 -3.40 -8.82 -11.50
CA SER A 56 -3.71 -9.60 -12.68
C SER A 56 -4.66 -8.87 -13.63
N SER A 57 -4.54 -9.14 -14.93
CA SER A 57 -5.40 -8.58 -15.99
C SER A 57 -6.89 -8.84 -15.72
N VAL A 58 -7.21 -9.90 -14.99
CA VAL A 58 -8.57 -10.24 -14.54
C VAL A 58 -9.08 -9.25 -13.49
N ASP A 59 -8.24 -8.84 -12.55
CA ASP A 59 -8.59 -7.87 -11.50
C ASP A 59 -8.76 -6.46 -12.06
N LYS A 60 -7.90 -6.07 -13.00
CA LYS A 60 -8.03 -4.80 -13.76
C LYS A 60 -9.39 -4.70 -14.48
N ARG A 61 -9.82 -5.76 -15.18
CA ARG A 61 -11.13 -5.80 -15.84
C ARG A 61 -12.30 -5.73 -14.86
N LYS A 62 -12.15 -6.34 -13.68
CA LYS A 62 -13.19 -6.33 -12.64
C LYS A 62 -13.35 -4.91 -12.06
N LYS A 63 -12.25 -4.23 -11.72
CA LYS A 63 -12.28 -2.82 -11.27
C LYS A 63 -12.92 -1.89 -12.30
N ASP A 64 -12.57 -2.05 -13.58
CA ASP A 64 -13.13 -1.21 -14.64
C ASP A 64 -14.66 -1.38 -14.77
N ARG A 65 -15.12 -2.64 -14.67
CA ARG A 65 -16.55 -2.98 -14.69
C ARG A 65 -17.29 -2.43 -13.46
N ASP A 66 -16.70 -2.57 -12.27
CA ASP A 66 -17.23 -2.06 -11.01
C ASP A 66 -17.35 -0.53 -11.04
N PHE A 67 -16.32 0.16 -11.56
CA PHE A 67 -16.33 1.61 -11.74
C PHE A 67 -17.41 2.05 -12.74
N GLY A 68 -17.53 1.38 -13.89
CA GLY A 68 -18.59 1.65 -14.86
C GLY A 68 -20.00 1.48 -14.28
N ARG A 69 -20.20 0.49 -13.40
CA ARG A 69 -21.45 0.30 -12.65
C ARG A 69 -21.71 1.42 -11.64
N PHE A 70 -20.68 1.85 -10.92
CA PHE A 70 -20.76 2.97 -9.98
C PHE A 70 -21.19 4.27 -10.69
N ILE A 71 -20.57 4.60 -11.83
CA ILE A 71 -20.94 5.80 -12.62
C ILE A 71 -22.37 5.73 -13.14
N LYS A 72 -22.82 4.55 -13.61
CA LYS A 72 -24.22 4.35 -14.02
C LYS A 72 -25.20 4.54 -12.85
N ALA A 73 -24.85 4.04 -11.66
CA ALA A 73 -25.66 4.21 -10.46
C ALA A 73 -25.73 5.69 -10.05
N ALA A 74 -24.59 6.38 -9.99
CA ALA A 74 -24.54 7.81 -9.67
C ALA A 74 -25.34 8.67 -10.67
N LYS A 75 -25.22 8.41 -11.98
CA LYS A 75 -26.03 9.09 -13.00
C LYS A 75 -27.53 8.82 -12.88
N LYS A 76 -27.92 7.64 -12.37
CA LYS A 76 -29.33 7.30 -12.14
C LYS A 76 -29.89 8.06 -10.93
N ASP A 77 -29.10 8.20 -9.87
CA ASP A 77 -29.46 8.95 -8.67
C ASP A 77 -29.60 10.46 -8.95
N CYS A 78 -28.67 11.06 -9.69
CA CYS A 78 -28.76 12.48 -10.07
C CYS A 78 -29.87 12.80 -11.09
N LYS A 79 -30.56 11.80 -11.65
CA LYS A 79 -31.66 11.98 -12.62
C LYS A 79 -33.05 11.87 -11.97
N LYS A 80 -33.11 11.62 -10.65
CA LYS A 80 -34.32 11.55 -9.84
C LYS A 80 -34.55 12.86 -9.10
#